data_AF-A0A9X2G8Y4-F1
#
_entry.id   AF-A0A9X2G8Y4-F1
#
_cell.length_a   1.000
_cell.length_b   1.000
_cell.length_c   1.000
_cell.angle_alpha   90.00
_cell.angle_beta   90.00
_cell.angle_gamma   90.00
#
_symmetry.space_group_name_H-M   'P 1'
#
loop_
_entity.id
_entity.type
_entity.pdbx_description
1 polymer ?
#
loop_
_entity_poly.entity_id
_entity_poly.type
_entity_poly.pdbx_seq_one_letter_code
_entity_poly.pdbx_strand_id
1 'polypeptide(L)'
;MAAEVGEAGSAGARGDQLAAALTRSLEERQVLCDLLSAQAGVLERNVSADLAGQWKRTAIGNVDTMARLIRHHLPELGDRAQTLCAQTIMITAAVWTHARPSAAMLDAYDADPSLAVLRMDFAPTLRDMLSTLIAGTLTRAAAP
;
A
#
# COMPACT_ATOMS: atom_id res chain seq x y z
N MET A 1 -9.14 3.70 10.21
CA MET A 1 -8.12 2.73 10.70
C MET A 1 -8.40 2.25 12.12
N ALA A 2 -8.32 3.08 13.18
CA ALA A 2 -8.40 2.62 14.56
C ALA A 2 -9.76 2.01 14.99
N ALA A 3 -10.87 2.36 14.32
CA ALA A 3 -12.20 1.89 14.68
C ALA A 3 -12.61 0.54 14.03
N GLU A 4 -11.76 -0.06 13.19
CA GLU A 4 -12.19 -1.08 12.21
C GLU A 4 -11.42 -2.40 12.28
N VAL A 5 -10.29 -2.44 13.00
CA VAL A 5 -9.59 -3.69 13.30
C VAL A 5 -10.01 -4.12 14.70
N GLY A 6 -10.94 -5.06 14.77
CA GLY A 6 -11.42 -5.59 16.04
C GLY A 6 -10.31 -6.38 16.75
N GLU A 7 -10.21 -6.25 18.07
CA GLU A 7 -9.22 -7.01 18.86
C GLU A 7 -9.53 -8.52 18.91
N ALA A 8 -10.78 -8.90 18.62
CA ALA A 8 -11.23 -10.28 18.64
C ALA A 8 -10.99 -10.99 17.30
N GLY A 9 -10.25 -12.11 17.33
CA GLY A 9 -10.06 -13.00 16.18
C GLY A 9 -8.63 -13.51 16.03
N SER A 10 -8.44 -14.46 15.11
CA SER A 10 -7.10 -14.94 14.74
C SER A 10 -6.27 -13.81 14.13
N ALA A 11 -4.93 -13.93 14.16
CA ALA A 11 -4.04 -12.96 13.54
C ALA A 11 -4.32 -12.78 12.04
N GLY A 12 -4.73 -13.85 11.35
CA GLY A 12 -5.16 -13.79 9.94
C GLY A 12 -6.41 -12.92 9.75
N ALA A 13 -7.45 -13.10 10.57
CA ALA A 13 -8.67 -12.31 10.47
C ALA A 13 -8.43 -10.81 10.76
N ARG A 14 -7.61 -10.50 11.77
CA ARG A 14 -7.15 -9.13 12.03
C ARG A 14 -6.29 -8.58 10.88
N GLY A 15 -5.51 -9.45 10.24
CA GLY A 15 -4.75 -9.14 9.04
C GLY A 15 -5.61 -8.66 7.88
N ASP A 16 -6.70 -9.37 7.59
CA ASP A 16 -7.66 -8.99 6.54
C ASP A 16 -8.41 -7.70 6.88
N GLN A 17 -8.74 -7.48 8.15
CA GLN A 17 -9.33 -6.22 8.61
C GLN A 17 -8.35 -5.05 8.43
N LEU A 18 -7.07 -5.25 8.75
CA LEU A 18 -6.03 -4.24 8.51
C LEU A 18 -5.88 -3.94 7.02
N ALA A 19 -5.84 -4.97 6.15
CA ALA A 19 -5.78 -4.80 4.70
C ALA A 19 -6.95 -3.95 4.17
N ALA A 20 -8.17 -4.26 4.63
CA ALA A 20 -9.37 -3.50 4.26
C ALA A 20 -9.30 -2.05 4.76
N ALA A 21 -8.88 -1.83 6.01
CA ALA A 21 -8.77 -0.50 6.60
C ALA A 21 -7.71 0.36 5.89
N LEU A 22 -6.56 -0.21 5.52
CA LEU A 22 -5.52 0.46 4.75
C LEU A 22 -6.03 0.83 3.36
N THR A 23 -6.65 -0.12 2.67
CA THR A 23 -7.20 0.10 1.32
C THR A 23 -8.20 1.25 1.30
N ARG A 24 -9.22 1.22 2.18
CA ARG A 24 -10.21 2.30 2.30
C ARG A 24 -9.55 3.63 2.61
N SER A 25 -8.61 3.64 3.54
CA SER A 25 -7.90 4.89 3.90
C SER A 25 -7.13 5.47 2.72
N LEU A 26 -6.55 4.62 1.86
CA LEU A 26 -5.79 5.06 0.68
C LEU A 26 -6.70 5.48 -0.48
N GLU A 27 -7.83 4.79 -0.67
CA GLU A 27 -8.85 5.16 -1.66
C GLU A 27 -9.41 6.57 -1.40
N GLU A 28 -9.62 6.93 -0.14
CA GLU A 28 -10.05 8.28 0.28
C GLU A 28 -8.96 9.36 0.09
N ARG A 29 -7.69 8.97 -0.13
CA ARG A 29 -6.52 9.87 -0.14
C ARG A 29 -5.83 9.88 -1.49
N GLN A 30 -6.57 10.19 -2.55
CA GLN A 30 -6.10 10.15 -3.93
C GLN A 30 -4.81 10.95 -4.17
N VAL A 31 -4.69 12.16 -3.59
CA VAL A 31 -3.49 12.99 -3.71
C VAL A 31 -2.26 12.32 -3.09
N LEU A 32 -2.42 11.60 -1.97
CA LEU A 32 -1.32 10.82 -1.40
C LEU A 32 -0.88 9.72 -2.37
N CYS A 33 -1.83 8.99 -2.95
CA CYS A 33 -1.53 7.95 -3.93
C CYS A 33 -0.82 8.52 -5.17
N ASP A 34 -1.25 9.67 -5.69
CA ASP A 34 -0.56 10.38 -6.79
C ASP A 34 0.90 10.69 -6.43
N LEU A 35 1.13 11.22 -5.22
CA LEU A 35 2.48 11.53 -4.73
C LEU A 35 3.34 10.28 -4.58
N LEU A 36 2.79 9.19 -4.03
CA LEU A 36 3.51 7.92 -3.87
C LEU A 36 3.90 7.33 -5.23
N SER A 37 3.00 7.35 -6.21
CA SER A 37 3.25 6.86 -7.57
C SER A 37 4.27 7.70 -8.32
N ALA A 38 4.30 9.02 -8.12
CA ALA A 38 5.26 9.91 -8.76
C ALA A 38 6.63 9.97 -8.04
N GLN A 39 6.73 9.47 -6.80
CA GLN A 39 7.86 9.74 -5.91
C GLN A 39 9.22 9.37 -6.51
N ALA A 40 9.48 8.09 -6.75
CA ALA A 40 10.78 7.62 -7.26
C ALA A 40 10.96 7.93 -8.76
N GLY A 41 9.85 7.95 -9.50
CA GLY A 41 9.82 8.17 -10.95
C GLY A 41 10.11 9.61 -11.36
N VAL A 42 9.63 10.57 -10.56
CA VAL A 42 9.58 11.99 -10.91
C VAL A 42 10.12 12.84 -9.78
N LEU A 43 9.50 12.80 -8.59
CA LEU A 43 9.77 13.78 -7.53
C LEU A 43 11.23 13.72 -7.05
N GLU A 44 11.74 12.53 -6.74
CA GLU A 44 13.11 12.33 -6.25
C GLU A 44 14.20 12.74 -7.26
N ARG A 45 13.86 12.83 -8.55
CA ARG A 45 14.78 13.24 -9.63
C ARG A 45 14.78 14.74 -9.89
N ASN A 46 13.82 15.48 -9.33
CA ASN A 46 13.56 16.89 -9.65
C ASN A 46 13.72 17.82 -8.43
N VAL A 47 14.38 17.36 -7.36
CA VAL A 47 14.64 18.13 -6.14
C VAL A 47 16.12 18.15 -5.80
N SER A 48 16.55 19.15 -5.01
CA SER A 48 17.91 19.17 -4.48
C SER A 48 18.13 18.07 -3.44
N ALA A 49 19.39 17.67 -3.23
CA ALA A 49 19.75 16.68 -2.21
C ALA A 49 19.31 17.12 -0.79
N ASP A 50 19.42 18.41 -0.48
CA ASP A 50 19.01 18.96 0.82
C ASP A 50 17.50 18.81 1.05
N LEU A 51 16.68 19.12 0.04
CA LEU A 51 15.23 18.96 0.11
C LEU A 51 14.84 17.49 0.18
N ALA A 52 15.47 16.63 -0.62
CA ALA A 52 15.28 15.19 -0.56
C ALA A 52 15.60 14.63 0.83
N GLY A 53 16.70 15.08 1.45
CA GLY A 53 17.08 14.69 2.81
C GLY A 53 16.07 15.11 3.87
N GLN A 54 15.55 16.35 3.79
CA GLN A 54 14.50 16.83 4.71
C GLN A 54 13.21 16.02 4.59
N TRP A 55 12.78 15.75 3.36
CA TRP A 55 11.59 14.94 3.12
C TRP A 55 11.79 13.48 3.57
N LYS A 56 12.94 12.84 3.31
CA LYS A 56 13.22 11.47 3.76
C LYS A 56 13.14 11.34 5.29
N ARG A 57 13.63 12.32 6.06
CA ARG A 57 13.50 12.31 7.53
C ARG A 57 12.04 12.33 7.98
N THR A 58 11.21 13.15 7.32
CA THR A 58 9.76 13.18 7.58
C THR A 58 9.10 11.85 7.22
N ALA A 59 9.47 11.28 6.07
CA ALA A 59 8.97 9.98 5.63
C ALA A 59 9.32 8.86 6.62
N ILE A 60 10.53 8.84 7.19
CA ILE A 60 10.93 7.89 8.23
C ILE A 60 10.01 7.98 9.45
N GLY A 61 9.72 9.20 9.94
CA GLY A 61 8.80 9.39 11.07
C GLY A 61 7.36 8.93 10.79
N ASN A 62 6.89 9.12 9.56
CA ASN A 62 5.57 8.65 9.12
C ASN A 62 5.52 7.12 9.04
N VAL A 63 6.55 6.49 8.47
CA VAL A 63 6.66 5.02 8.41
C VAL A 63 6.72 4.41 9.80
N ASP A 64 7.48 5.00 10.71
CA ASP A 64 7.57 4.56 12.10
C ASP A 64 6.22 4.70 12.84
N THR A 65 5.50 5.79 12.60
CA THR A 65 4.13 5.98 13.13
C THR A 65 3.17 4.92 12.59
N MET A 66 3.19 4.65 11.29
CA MET A 66 2.38 3.60 10.68
C MET A 66 2.75 2.21 11.22
N ALA A 67 4.04 1.91 11.37
CA ALA A 67 4.51 0.64 11.90
C ALA A 67 4.06 0.42 13.35
N ARG A 68 4.06 1.47 14.19
CA ARG A 68 3.49 1.41 15.54
C ARG A 68 2.00 1.08 15.53
N LEU A 69 1.22 1.72 14.66
CA LEU A 69 -0.21 1.45 14.54
C LEU A 69 -0.48 0.01 14.06
N ILE A 70 0.27 -0.45 13.06
CA ILE A 70 0.19 -1.83 12.58
C ILE A 70 0.51 -2.82 13.70
N ARG A 71 1.61 -2.62 14.45
CA ARG A 71 1.97 -3.47 15.59
C ARG A 71 0.94 -3.46 16.70
N HIS A 72 0.27 -2.34 16.93
CA HIS A 72 -0.77 -2.25 17.94
C HIS A 72 -1.93 -3.21 17.61
N HIS A 73 -2.33 -3.31 16.35
CA HIS A 73 -3.42 -4.19 15.92
C HIS A 73 -2.97 -5.62 15.55
N LEU A 74 -1.70 -5.81 15.17
CA LEU A 74 -1.06 -7.08 14.80
C LEU A 74 0.31 -7.21 15.48
N PRO A 75 0.36 -7.44 16.80
CA PRO A 75 1.61 -7.58 17.54
C PRO A 75 2.48 -8.74 17.02
N GLU A 76 1.88 -9.76 16.41
CA GLU A 76 2.54 -10.92 15.81
C GLU A 76 3.55 -10.54 14.72
N LEU A 77 3.41 -9.36 14.10
CA LEU A 77 4.34 -8.90 13.07
C LEU A 77 5.70 -8.48 13.63
N GLY A 78 5.77 -8.11 14.92
CA GLY A 78 7.00 -7.61 15.55
C GLY A 78 7.70 -6.54 14.70
N ASP A 79 9.01 -6.68 14.53
CA ASP A 79 9.83 -5.75 13.72
C ASP A 79 9.51 -5.78 12.23
N ARG A 80 8.84 -6.84 11.74
CA ARG A 80 8.44 -6.94 10.33
C ARG A 80 7.37 -5.92 9.94
N ALA A 81 6.71 -5.28 10.91
CA ALA A 81 5.74 -4.22 10.64
C ALA A 81 6.34 -3.04 9.87
N GLN A 82 7.62 -2.70 10.10
CA GLN A 82 8.30 -1.63 9.36
C GLN A 82 8.50 -2.00 7.89
N THR A 83 8.92 -3.24 7.63
CA THR A 83 9.02 -3.79 6.27
C THR A 83 7.67 -3.82 5.57
N LEU A 84 6.61 -4.23 6.27
CA LEU A 84 5.25 -4.23 5.75
C LEU A 84 4.77 -2.81 5.37
N CYS A 85 5.15 -1.77 6.12
CA CYS A 85 4.84 -0.38 5.76
C CYS A 85 5.51 0.01 4.43
N ALA A 86 6.80 -0.31 4.25
CA ALA A 86 7.50 -0.04 3.00
C ALA A 86 6.86 -0.79 1.82
N GLN A 87 6.50 -2.06 2.01
CA GLN A 87 5.79 -2.86 1.01
C GLN A 87 4.42 -2.27 0.67
N THR A 88 3.67 -1.81 1.68
CA THR A 88 2.38 -1.14 1.51
C THR A 88 2.52 0.11 0.65
N ILE A 89 3.54 0.94 0.90
CA ILE A 89 3.81 2.14 0.10
C ILE A 89 4.12 1.77 -1.36
N MET A 90 5.01 0.80 -1.58
CA MET A 90 5.40 0.38 -2.94
C MET A 90 4.23 -0.20 -3.72
N ILE A 91 3.43 -1.07 -3.09
CA ILE A 91 2.30 -1.71 -3.77
C ILE A 91 1.17 -0.71 -4.03
N THR A 92 0.93 0.22 -3.12
CA THR A 92 -0.02 1.33 -3.34
C THR A 92 0.38 2.14 -4.57
N ALA A 93 1.65 2.55 -4.66
CA ALA A 93 2.17 3.31 -5.78
C ALA A 93 2.01 2.58 -7.13
N ALA A 94 2.32 1.28 -7.15
CA ALA A 94 2.18 0.44 -8.34
C ALA A 94 0.72 0.28 -8.76
N VAL A 95 -0.14 -0.17 -7.84
CA VAL A 95 -1.56 -0.42 -8.12
C VAL A 95 -2.28 0.86 -8.54
N TRP A 96 -1.98 2.00 -7.90
CA TRP A 96 -2.54 3.29 -8.30
C TRP A 96 -2.17 3.69 -9.73
N THR A 97 -0.92 3.46 -10.12
CA THR A 97 -0.44 3.76 -11.48
C THR A 97 -1.13 2.87 -12.51
N HIS A 98 -1.27 1.57 -12.22
CA HIS A 98 -1.87 0.62 -13.15
C HIS A 98 -3.40 0.71 -13.23
N ALA A 99 -4.06 1.14 -12.16
CA ALA A 99 -5.51 1.37 -12.14
C ALA A 99 -5.94 2.65 -12.89
N ARG A 100 -4.97 3.41 -13.44
CA ARG A 100 -5.20 4.65 -14.20
C ARG A 100 -4.61 4.51 -15.61
N PRO A 101 -5.24 3.73 -16.49
CA PRO A 101 -4.74 3.49 -17.84
C PRO A 101 -4.60 4.81 -18.61
N SER A 102 -3.58 4.89 -19.48
CA SER A 102 -3.43 6.00 -20.41
C SER A 102 -4.53 5.98 -21.48
N ALA A 103 -4.72 7.09 -22.20
CA ALA A 103 -5.65 7.16 -23.32
C ALA A 103 -5.40 6.05 -24.36
N ALA A 104 -4.14 5.80 -24.71
CA ALA A 104 -3.79 4.72 -25.65
C ALA A 104 -4.19 3.32 -25.16
N MET A 105 -4.14 3.06 -23.85
CA MET A 105 -4.59 1.79 -23.28
C MET A 105 -6.12 1.68 -23.31
N LEU A 106 -6.83 2.78 -23.06
CA LEU A 106 -8.29 2.82 -23.18
C LEU A 106 -8.73 2.57 -24.62
N ASP A 107 -8.11 3.24 -25.60
CA ASP A 107 -8.39 3.02 -27.03
C ASP A 107 -8.15 1.55 -27.43
N ALA A 108 -7.10 0.93 -26.89
CA ALA A 108 -6.81 -0.49 -27.13
C ALA A 108 -7.88 -1.42 -26.55
N TYR A 109 -8.39 -1.13 -25.34
CA TYR A 109 -9.47 -1.90 -24.73
C TYR A 109 -10.81 -1.73 -25.48
N ASP A 110 -11.09 -0.54 -26.00
CA ASP A 110 -12.29 -0.27 -26.79
C ASP A 110 -12.23 -0.97 -28.16
N ALA A 111 -11.04 -1.03 -28.77
CA ALA A 111 -10.81 -1.73 -30.03
C ALA A 111 -10.85 -3.26 -29.89
N ASP A 112 -10.34 -3.79 -28.78
CA ASP A 112 -10.36 -5.22 -28.45
C ASP A 112 -10.76 -5.46 -26.98
N PRO A 113 -12.05 -5.68 -26.70
CA PRO A 113 -12.56 -5.90 -25.35
C PRO A 113 -11.95 -7.11 -24.63
N SER A 114 -11.32 -8.06 -25.35
CA SER A 114 -10.64 -9.18 -24.70
C SER A 114 -9.41 -8.75 -23.91
N LEU A 115 -8.80 -7.62 -24.27
CA LEU A 115 -7.65 -7.03 -23.57
C LEU A 115 -8.04 -6.36 -22.24
N ALA A 116 -9.32 -6.00 -22.06
CA ALA A 116 -9.81 -5.34 -20.85
C ALA A 116 -9.72 -6.24 -19.60
N VAL A 117 -9.49 -7.55 -19.75
CA VAL A 117 -9.21 -8.47 -18.64
C VAL A 117 -7.97 -8.06 -17.82
N LEU A 118 -7.05 -7.31 -18.43
CA LEU A 118 -5.85 -6.77 -17.76
C LEU A 118 -6.10 -5.41 -17.11
N ARG A 119 -7.29 -4.82 -17.27
CA ARG A 119 -7.66 -3.58 -16.61
C ARG A 119 -7.84 -3.83 -15.12
N MET A 120 -7.14 -3.02 -14.33
CA MET A 120 -7.08 -3.15 -12.88
C MET A 120 -7.99 -2.12 -12.20
N ASP A 121 -8.71 -2.54 -11.17
CA ASP A 121 -9.43 -1.64 -10.27
C ASP A 121 -8.63 -1.46 -8.97
N PHE A 122 -8.44 -0.21 -8.55
CA PHE A 122 -7.52 0.13 -7.45
C PHE A 122 -7.84 -0.58 -6.13
N ALA A 123 -9.04 -0.37 -5.58
CA ALA A 123 -9.40 -0.85 -4.26
C ALA A 123 -9.41 -2.40 -4.15
N PRO A 124 -10.08 -3.16 -5.03
CA PRO A 124 -10.08 -4.62 -4.91
C PRO A 124 -8.68 -5.22 -5.10
N THR A 125 -7.88 -4.72 -6.04
CA THR A 125 -6.52 -5.22 -6.25
C THR A 125 -5.61 -4.88 -5.09
N LEU A 126 -5.64 -3.64 -4.59
CA LEU A 126 -4.81 -3.23 -3.46
C LEU A 126 -5.14 -4.05 -2.21
N ARG A 127 -6.44 -4.28 -1.93
CA ARG A 127 -6.87 -5.09 -0.78
C ARG A 127 -6.33 -6.51 -0.86
N ASP A 128 -6.46 -7.16 -2.01
CA ASP A 128 -5.97 -8.53 -2.23
C ASP A 128 -4.45 -8.63 -2.04
N MET A 129 -3.71 -7.69 -2.61
CA MET A 129 -2.25 -7.66 -2.45
C MET A 129 -1.82 -7.39 -1.01
N LEU A 130 -2.50 -6.48 -0.29
CA LEU A 130 -2.21 -6.21 1.12
C LEU A 130 -2.55 -7.40 2.01
N SER A 131 -3.70 -8.07 1.81
CA SER A 131 -4.05 -9.30 2.51
C SER A 131 -2.97 -10.37 2.30
N THR A 132 -2.53 -10.56 1.05
CA THR A 132 -1.47 -11.51 0.70
C THR A 132 -0.14 -11.19 1.40
N LEU A 133 0.28 -9.91 1.36
CA LEU A 133 1.51 -9.45 2.02
C LEU A 133 1.44 -9.61 3.55
N ILE A 134 0.31 -9.28 4.16
CA ILE A 134 0.10 -9.41 5.60
C ILE A 134 0.13 -10.87 6.01
N ALA A 135 -0.63 -11.74 5.32
CA ALA A 135 -0.65 -13.17 5.59
C ALA A 135 0.75 -13.79 5.46
N GLY A 136 1.47 -13.50 4.38
CA GLY A 136 2.84 -13.97 4.19
C GLY A 136 3.81 -13.44 5.25
N THR A 137 3.63 -12.20 5.70
CA THR A 137 4.45 -11.61 6.77
C THR A 137 4.17 -12.28 8.12
N LEU A 138 2.91 -12.57 8.44
CA LEU A 138 2.53 -13.32 9.63
C LEU A 138 3.12 -14.73 9.62
N THR A 139 3.04 -15.45 8.49
CA THR A 139 3.66 -16.77 8.34
C THR A 139 5.17 -16.71 8.58
N ARG A 140 5.85 -15.70 8.05
CA ARG A 140 7.30 -15.50 8.24
C ARG A 140 7.67 -15.03 9.64
N ALA A 141 6.74 -14.45 10.40
CA ALA A 141 6.95 -14.06 11.78
C ALA A 141 6.78 -15.26 12.74
N ALA A 142 5.93 -16.22 12.37
CA ALA A 142 5.73 -17.46 13.13
C ALA A 142 6.80 -18.53 12.87
N ALA A 143 7.62 -18.36 11.82
CA ALA A 143 8.75 -19.25 11.55
C ALA A 143 9.87 -19.05 12.59
N PRO A 144 10.45 -20.13 13.13
CA PRO A 144 11.51 -20.08 14.14
C PRO A 144 12.82 -19.48 13.63
#